data_AF-A0A2E5IXN0-F1
#
_entry.id   AF-A0A2E5IXN0-F1
#
_cell.length_a   1.000
_cell.length_b   1.000
_cell.length_c   1.000
_cell.angle_alpha   90.00
_cell.angle_beta   90.00
_cell.angle_gamma   90.00
#
_symmetry.space_group_name_H-M   'P 1'
#
loop_
_entity.id
_entity.type
_entity.pdbx_description
1 polymer ?
#
loop_
_entity_poly.entity_id
_entity_poly.type
_entity_poly.pdbx_seq_one_letter_code
_entity_poly.pdbx_strand_id
1 'polypeptide(L)'
;MNKTGTIKFPINKSLRMKAVTLFIIAIGGIALSSTEETYAVNVDKNLPMGNAEDIRIEGDVVHFAAQKWGSPRSMWFGFRINGAKGKKITCIWERTNEALGSGSLGAAVPVYRAFDNDPFKRIQASACEYQPEHNRFVFDIPCESNEVHVYYCYPYGPTELDAFFSSIQDSEFVRISTLTKSEGGRPSKLLEISDKRGKGKKQVWYTARAHSGEVTGSFVLEGIVRNILADPKILKKADFYFVPFVDTDGVWLGYYGKDREPRDFNRDYCLDPIRPEIDAILEAVRSKSSGRVDYSFDLHAPTPGGPVYLVPPKLSIISEDEWKEFCKFAAILEEFSPESCPAPFSEFLKRGIGGAMNWTNANYDMTNTTFFYRAYGALSFTLETPYHRGEGMSGKVLEPNDWRKVGHGLTEALRASLDGKLKEIGETVDRGIDILSEWHLVRSPSKVKLSEADETLEIESVEVKAKGDSFVWLASNAVCETVSFDYELEGTIRQCQLSLKEVGASNALPTGRFETYNLELDASSTSFEKSAEKMKRFRVLLRIDGLNGKLRIKLRYPAVN
;
A
#
# COMPACT_ATOMS: atom_id res chain seq x y z
N MET A 1 43.03 12.44 -51.29
CA MET A 1 42.38 13.06 -52.47
C MET A 1 41.00 13.51 -52.06
N ASN A 2 40.75 14.81 -52.23
CA ASN A 2 39.52 15.52 -51.92
C ASN A 2 38.32 14.97 -52.72
N LYS A 3 37.10 15.06 -52.16
CA LYS A 3 36.07 15.99 -52.66
C LYS A 3 34.77 15.89 -51.85
N THR A 4 34.51 16.98 -51.15
CA THR A 4 33.18 17.47 -50.74
C THR A 4 32.31 17.71 -51.98
N GLY A 5 31.04 17.33 -51.92
CA GLY A 5 30.03 17.58 -52.96
C GLY A 5 28.87 18.40 -52.41
N THR A 6 28.93 19.71 -52.60
CA THR A 6 27.83 20.65 -52.38
C THR A 6 27.07 20.81 -53.70
N ILE A 7 25.76 20.57 -53.73
CA ILE A 7 24.91 20.88 -54.90
C ILE A 7 24.02 22.07 -54.56
N LYS A 8 24.22 23.16 -55.32
CA LYS A 8 23.37 24.36 -55.37
C LYS A 8 22.29 24.16 -56.45
N PHE A 9 21.09 24.68 -56.22
CA PHE A 9 20.13 24.99 -57.29
C PHE A 9 19.76 26.49 -57.27
N PRO A 10 19.49 27.09 -58.46
CA PRO A 10 19.67 28.51 -58.71
C PRO A 10 18.44 29.37 -58.43
N ILE A 11 18.73 30.61 -58.03
CA ILE A 11 17.82 31.75 -57.96
C ILE A 11 17.56 32.25 -59.38
N ASN A 12 16.28 32.39 -59.78
CA ASN A 12 15.92 33.11 -60.98
C ASN A 12 15.35 34.49 -60.64
N LYS A 13 15.94 35.54 -61.21
CA LYS A 13 15.55 36.94 -61.07
C LYS A 13 14.68 37.36 -62.26
N SER A 14 13.76 38.28 -61.95
CA SER A 14 13.24 39.37 -62.78
C SER A 14 11.79 39.26 -63.24
N LEU A 15 10.94 40.16 -62.72
CA LEU A 15 10.48 41.30 -63.52
C LEU A 15 10.10 42.48 -62.60
N ARG A 16 10.43 43.69 -63.06
CA ARG A 16 10.35 44.97 -62.35
C ARG A 16 8.94 45.57 -62.34
N MET A 17 8.53 46.04 -61.16
CA MET A 17 7.98 47.37 -60.83
C MET A 17 7.40 48.25 -61.97
N LYS A 18 6.15 48.69 -61.79
CA LYS A 18 5.74 50.09 -61.97
C LYS A 18 4.86 50.51 -60.77
N ALA A 19 5.23 51.64 -60.19
CA ALA A 19 4.62 52.25 -59.02
C ALA A 19 3.35 53.04 -59.39
N VAL A 20 2.36 53.04 -58.49
CA VAL A 20 1.52 54.21 -58.22
C VAL A 20 1.32 54.27 -56.71
N THR A 21 1.93 55.28 -56.10
CA THR A 21 1.63 55.74 -54.75
C THR A 21 0.33 56.53 -54.82
N LEU A 22 -0.72 56.08 -54.12
CA LEU A 22 -1.81 56.97 -53.71
C LEU A 22 -1.96 56.86 -52.20
N PHE A 23 -1.63 57.96 -51.54
CA PHE A 23 -1.84 58.18 -50.12
C PHE A 23 -3.31 58.55 -49.93
N ILE A 24 -4.09 57.68 -49.28
CA ILE A 24 -5.36 58.07 -48.65
C ILE A 24 -5.28 57.66 -47.19
N ILE A 25 -5.02 58.65 -46.34
CA ILE A 25 -5.36 58.60 -44.93
C ILE A 25 -6.89 58.68 -44.88
N ALA A 26 -7.54 57.56 -44.61
CA ALA A 26 -8.91 57.54 -44.11
C ALA A 26 -8.85 56.97 -42.69
N ILE A 27 -8.96 57.89 -41.72
CA ILE A 27 -9.25 57.57 -40.33
C ILE A 27 -10.66 56.99 -40.30
N GLY A 28 -10.76 55.67 -40.31
CA GLY A 28 -11.98 54.92 -40.05
C GLY A 28 -11.65 53.90 -39.00
N GLY A 29 -12.11 54.15 -37.76
CA GLY A 29 -11.99 53.19 -36.67
C GLY A 29 -12.72 51.90 -37.03
N ILE A 30 -11.99 50.92 -37.54
CA ILE A 30 -12.44 49.54 -37.53
C ILE A 30 -12.13 49.06 -36.12
N ALA A 31 -13.15 49.07 -35.28
CA ALA A 31 -13.17 48.21 -34.11
C ALA A 31 -12.98 46.78 -34.65
N LEU A 32 -11.75 46.26 -34.54
CA LEU A 32 -11.52 44.82 -34.58
C LEU A 32 -12.22 44.27 -33.34
N SER A 33 -13.52 43.99 -33.46
CA SER A 33 -14.19 43.10 -32.52
C SER A 33 -13.53 41.75 -32.72
N SER A 34 -12.58 41.41 -31.84
CA SER A 34 -12.25 40.02 -31.60
C SER A 34 -13.54 39.37 -31.12
N THR A 35 -14.26 38.73 -32.02
CA THR A 35 -15.27 37.76 -31.64
C THR A 35 -14.50 36.68 -30.90
N GLU A 36 -14.50 36.71 -29.56
CA GLU A 36 -14.07 35.56 -28.78
C GLU A 36 -14.96 34.41 -29.24
N GLU A 37 -14.40 33.48 -30.02
CA GLU A 37 -15.08 32.22 -30.34
C GLU A 37 -15.30 31.50 -29.01
N THR A 38 -16.53 31.56 -28.51
CA THR A 38 -16.95 30.80 -27.34
C THR A 38 -17.12 29.35 -27.78
N TYR A 39 -16.05 28.57 -27.65
CA TYR A 39 -16.13 27.14 -27.91
C TYR A 39 -17.11 26.46 -26.93
N ALA A 40 -17.87 25.48 -27.44
CA ALA A 40 -18.70 24.62 -26.61
C ALA A 40 -17.81 23.84 -25.63
N VAL A 41 -18.29 23.65 -24.41
CA VAL A 41 -17.57 22.86 -23.40
C VAL A 41 -17.45 21.42 -23.89
N ASN A 42 -16.25 20.85 -23.81
CA ASN A 42 -15.98 19.45 -24.13
C ASN A 42 -15.05 18.83 -23.09
N VAL A 43 -15.16 17.53 -22.84
CA VAL A 43 -14.31 16.81 -21.90
C VAL A 43 -13.50 15.74 -22.64
N ASP A 44 -12.21 15.68 -22.34
CA ASP A 44 -11.29 14.66 -22.82
C ASP A 44 -10.66 13.93 -21.64
N LYS A 45 -10.67 12.59 -21.70
CA LYS A 45 -10.07 11.72 -20.69
C LYS A 45 -8.87 10.93 -21.19
N ASN A 46 -8.43 11.16 -22.43
CA ASN A 46 -7.27 10.48 -23.02
C ASN A 46 -5.96 11.19 -22.63
N LEU A 47 -5.70 11.22 -21.32
CA LEU A 47 -4.50 11.79 -20.72
C LEU A 47 -3.89 10.81 -19.71
N PRO A 48 -2.60 10.97 -19.34
CA PRO A 48 -1.99 10.14 -18.30
C PRO A 48 -2.84 10.18 -17.02
N MET A 49 -3.09 9.01 -16.43
CA MET A 49 -3.99 8.89 -15.26
C MET A 49 -5.44 9.37 -15.49
N GLY A 50 -5.86 9.53 -16.75
CA GLY A 50 -7.20 9.96 -17.12
C GLY A 50 -8.26 8.92 -16.80
N ASN A 51 -9.33 9.34 -16.12
CA ASN A 51 -10.45 8.50 -15.74
C ASN A 51 -11.72 9.34 -15.59
N ALA A 52 -12.73 9.02 -16.40
CA ALA A 52 -14.11 9.43 -16.26
C ALA A 52 -14.98 8.53 -17.16
N GLU A 53 -16.26 8.37 -16.82
CA GLU A 53 -17.28 7.73 -17.65
C GLU A 53 -18.61 8.47 -17.56
N ASP A 54 -19.58 8.07 -18.38
CA ASP A 54 -20.93 8.64 -18.43
C ASP A 54 -20.97 10.17 -18.56
N ILE A 55 -20.01 10.73 -19.29
CA ILE A 55 -19.83 12.18 -19.41
C ILE A 55 -21.02 12.78 -20.16
N ARG A 56 -21.68 13.77 -19.55
CA ARG A 56 -22.73 14.60 -20.16
C ARG A 56 -22.48 16.07 -19.88
N ILE A 57 -22.78 16.91 -20.84
CA ILE A 57 -22.52 18.36 -20.76
C ILE A 57 -23.83 19.10 -21.01
N GLU A 58 -24.24 19.92 -20.06
CA GLU A 58 -25.45 20.73 -20.09
C GLU A 58 -25.09 22.20 -19.88
N GLY A 59 -24.84 22.92 -20.97
CA GLY A 59 -24.26 24.26 -20.92
C GLY A 59 -22.86 24.24 -20.30
N ASP A 60 -22.72 24.83 -19.13
CA ASP A 60 -21.47 24.91 -18.37
C ASP A 60 -21.39 23.87 -17.22
N VAL A 61 -22.31 22.90 -17.20
CA VAL A 61 -22.34 21.81 -16.23
C VAL A 61 -21.81 20.52 -16.86
N VAL A 62 -20.81 19.91 -16.22
CA VAL A 62 -20.20 18.63 -16.61
C VAL A 62 -20.60 17.55 -15.62
N HIS A 63 -21.45 16.62 -16.04
CA HIS A 63 -21.76 15.40 -15.28
C HIS A 63 -20.79 14.30 -15.69
N PHE A 64 -20.30 13.52 -14.72
CA PHE A 64 -19.44 12.36 -14.97
C PHE A 64 -19.53 11.36 -13.81
N ALA A 65 -19.07 10.14 -14.03
CA ALA A 65 -18.76 9.18 -12.97
C ALA A 65 -17.28 8.77 -13.02
N ALA A 66 -16.70 8.43 -11.87
CA ALA A 66 -15.39 7.81 -11.80
C ALA A 66 -15.50 6.33 -12.22
N GLN A 67 -14.71 5.92 -13.21
CA GLN A 67 -14.73 4.58 -13.76
C GLN A 67 -14.04 3.57 -12.83
N LYS A 68 -14.64 2.39 -12.69
CA LYS A 68 -14.15 1.33 -11.77
C LYS A 68 -13.04 0.45 -12.34
N TRP A 69 -13.03 0.20 -13.65
CA TRP A 69 -12.03 -0.64 -14.33
C TRP A 69 -11.78 -2.00 -13.68
N GLY A 70 -12.86 -2.78 -13.46
CA GLY A 70 -12.77 -4.13 -12.89
C GLY A 70 -12.60 -4.16 -11.37
N SER A 71 -12.58 -3.02 -10.70
CA SER A 71 -12.78 -2.92 -9.24
C SER A 71 -14.28 -2.92 -8.89
N PRO A 72 -14.69 -3.39 -7.71
CA PRO A 72 -16.05 -3.17 -7.21
C PRO A 72 -16.34 -1.69 -6.87
N ARG A 73 -15.31 -0.86 -6.67
CA ARG A 73 -15.41 0.54 -6.22
C ARG A 73 -14.68 1.49 -7.17
N SER A 74 -15.15 2.73 -7.25
CA SER A 74 -14.42 3.83 -7.89
C SER A 74 -13.81 4.76 -6.83
N MET A 75 -12.97 5.71 -7.23
CA MET A 75 -12.61 6.87 -6.40
C MET A 75 -11.85 7.90 -7.24
N TRP A 76 -10.85 7.43 -7.99
CA TRP A 76 -10.01 8.28 -8.82
C TRP A 76 -10.74 8.76 -10.08
N PHE A 77 -10.58 10.05 -10.39
CA PHE A 77 -10.94 10.63 -11.68
C PHE A 77 -9.85 11.60 -12.15
N GLY A 78 -9.79 11.78 -13.46
CA GLY A 78 -8.85 12.66 -14.14
C GLY A 78 -9.36 12.99 -15.54
N PHE A 79 -9.58 14.26 -15.86
CA PHE A 79 -10.04 14.67 -17.18
C PHE A 79 -9.62 16.11 -17.49
N ARG A 80 -9.73 16.47 -18.76
CA ARG A 80 -9.47 17.81 -19.28
C ARG A 80 -10.77 18.40 -19.81
N ILE A 81 -11.06 19.64 -19.43
CA ILE A 81 -12.17 20.42 -19.95
C ILE A 81 -11.63 21.42 -20.98
N ASN A 82 -12.22 21.46 -22.17
CA ASN A 82 -11.93 22.39 -23.25
C ASN A 82 -13.10 23.37 -23.43
N GLY A 83 -12.84 24.55 -23.98
CA GLY A 83 -13.88 25.57 -24.19
C GLY A 83 -14.30 26.27 -22.90
N ALA A 84 -13.44 26.26 -21.88
CA ALA A 84 -13.77 26.69 -20.52
C ALA A 84 -13.45 28.16 -20.23
N LYS A 85 -12.71 28.85 -21.12
CA LYS A 85 -12.17 30.20 -20.85
C LYS A 85 -13.28 31.18 -20.47
N GLY A 86 -13.13 31.82 -19.31
CA GLY A 86 -14.05 32.85 -18.82
C GLY A 86 -15.39 32.31 -18.30
N LYS A 87 -15.57 31.00 -18.26
CA LYS A 87 -16.78 30.35 -17.75
C LYS A 87 -16.59 29.90 -16.30
N LYS A 88 -17.70 29.77 -15.59
CA LYS A 88 -17.76 29.06 -14.32
C LYS A 88 -18.27 27.65 -14.61
N ILE A 89 -17.36 26.67 -14.65
CA ILE A 89 -17.74 25.28 -14.93
C ILE A 89 -18.09 24.58 -13.62
N THR A 90 -19.30 24.02 -13.55
CA THR A 90 -19.75 23.17 -12.45
C THR A 90 -19.56 21.71 -12.85
N CYS A 91 -18.78 20.96 -12.08
CA CYS A 91 -18.62 19.52 -12.26
C CYS A 91 -19.47 18.77 -11.23
N ILE A 92 -20.22 17.78 -11.71
CA ILE A 92 -21.05 16.90 -10.89
C ILE A 92 -20.53 15.48 -11.05
N TRP A 93 -19.83 15.00 -10.03
CA TRP A 93 -19.49 13.59 -9.90
C TRP A 93 -20.73 12.82 -9.42
N GLU A 94 -21.31 12.04 -10.32
CA GLU A 94 -22.45 11.15 -10.09
C GLU A 94 -21.99 9.78 -9.54
N ARG A 95 -22.94 8.99 -9.01
CA ARG A 95 -22.70 7.62 -8.54
C ARG A 95 -21.67 7.55 -7.42
N THR A 96 -21.61 8.55 -6.55
CA THR A 96 -20.63 8.60 -5.44
C THR A 96 -20.82 7.49 -4.41
N ASN A 97 -22.01 6.88 -4.32
CA ASN A 97 -22.27 5.68 -3.52
C ASN A 97 -21.42 4.47 -3.95
N GLU A 98 -20.94 4.46 -5.19
CA GLU A 98 -20.05 3.44 -5.72
C GLU A 98 -18.58 3.69 -5.38
N ALA A 99 -18.25 4.90 -4.92
CA ALA A 99 -16.90 5.24 -4.54
C ALA A 99 -16.49 4.56 -3.23
N LEU A 100 -15.20 4.20 -3.10
CA LEU A 100 -14.65 3.88 -1.79
C LEU A 100 -14.62 5.15 -0.93
N GLY A 101 -14.99 5.03 0.35
CA GLY A 101 -15.02 6.17 1.25
C GLY A 101 -16.19 7.12 0.98
N SER A 102 -17.26 6.66 0.32
CA SER A 102 -18.47 7.45 0.05
C SER A 102 -19.09 8.07 1.33
N GLY A 103 -18.85 7.50 2.51
CA GLY A 103 -19.27 8.08 3.79
C GLY A 103 -18.53 9.38 4.19
N SER A 104 -17.39 9.69 3.58
CA SER A 104 -16.53 10.83 3.98
C SER A 104 -16.10 11.73 2.80
N LEU A 105 -16.81 11.67 1.67
CA LEU A 105 -16.54 12.53 0.51
C LEU A 105 -16.74 14.03 0.78
N GLY A 106 -17.39 14.42 1.88
CA GLY A 106 -17.43 15.82 2.32
C GLY A 106 -16.04 16.43 2.61
N ALA A 107 -15.02 15.59 2.83
CA ALA A 107 -13.64 16.04 2.96
C ALA A 107 -12.95 16.32 1.61
N ALA A 108 -13.52 15.85 0.50
CA ALA A 108 -12.87 15.90 -0.80
C ALA A 108 -12.69 17.33 -1.32
N VAL A 109 -11.51 17.59 -1.88
CA VAL A 109 -11.16 18.87 -2.52
C VAL A 109 -10.29 18.54 -3.74
N PRO A 110 -10.89 18.43 -4.94
CA PRO A 110 -10.14 18.12 -6.15
C PRO A 110 -9.08 19.17 -6.48
N VAL A 111 -8.21 18.86 -7.43
CA VAL A 111 -7.21 19.80 -7.96
C VAL A 111 -7.49 20.13 -9.42
N TYR A 112 -7.05 21.30 -9.84
CA TYR A 112 -7.11 21.72 -11.23
C TYR A 112 -5.81 22.40 -11.67
N ARG A 113 -5.57 22.43 -12.98
CA ARG A 113 -4.48 23.16 -13.62
C ARG A 113 -4.99 23.82 -14.91
N ALA A 114 -4.92 25.14 -14.98
CA ALA A 114 -5.40 25.93 -16.12
C ALA A 114 -4.33 26.12 -17.22
N PHE A 115 -3.05 26.06 -16.88
CA PHE A 115 -1.95 26.23 -17.83
C PHE A 115 -0.93 25.10 -17.66
N ASP A 116 -0.41 24.53 -18.74
CA ASP A 116 0.42 23.31 -18.68
C ASP A 116 1.64 23.42 -17.76
N ASN A 117 2.24 24.62 -17.68
CA ASN A 117 3.42 24.90 -16.87
C ASN A 117 3.09 25.32 -15.43
N ASP A 118 1.80 25.50 -15.08
CA ASP A 118 1.40 25.83 -13.73
C ASP A 118 1.40 24.58 -12.83
N PRO A 119 1.69 24.72 -11.53
CA PRO A 119 1.39 23.65 -10.59
C PRO A 119 -0.13 23.43 -10.51
N PHE A 120 -0.54 22.21 -10.20
CA PHE A 120 -1.91 21.94 -9.79
C PHE A 120 -2.25 22.77 -8.54
N LYS A 121 -3.49 23.25 -8.47
CA LYS A 121 -4.04 24.03 -7.36
C LYS A 121 -5.27 23.32 -6.82
N ARG A 122 -5.48 23.34 -5.50
CA ARG A 122 -6.74 22.90 -4.90
C ARG A 122 -7.89 23.80 -5.36
N ILE A 123 -9.04 23.18 -5.61
CA ILE A 123 -10.31 23.91 -5.70
C ILE A 123 -10.61 24.54 -4.33
N GLN A 124 -11.30 25.68 -4.32
CA GLN A 124 -11.71 26.27 -3.05
C GLN A 124 -12.63 25.31 -2.29
N ALA A 125 -12.32 25.12 -1.01
CA ALA A 125 -13.08 24.25 -0.12
C ALA A 125 -14.58 24.55 -0.08
N SER A 126 -14.95 25.83 -0.18
CA SER A 126 -16.33 26.34 -0.21
C SER A 126 -17.04 26.13 -1.54
N ALA A 127 -16.30 25.78 -2.59
CA ALA A 127 -16.82 25.46 -3.90
C ALA A 127 -16.98 23.94 -4.11
N CYS A 128 -16.94 23.15 -3.03
CA CYS A 128 -17.12 21.70 -3.03
C CYS A 128 -18.28 21.34 -2.10
N GLU A 129 -19.22 20.53 -2.59
CA GLU A 129 -20.38 20.09 -1.84
C GLU A 129 -20.62 18.60 -2.06
N TYR A 130 -20.71 17.84 -0.97
CA TYR A 130 -21.11 16.44 -1.02
C TYR A 130 -22.60 16.31 -0.72
N GLN A 131 -23.35 15.70 -1.65
CA GLN A 131 -24.80 15.49 -1.60
C GLN A 131 -25.08 13.97 -1.55
N PRO A 132 -24.89 13.32 -0.38
CA PRO A 132 -25.02 11.87 -0.23
C PRO A 132 -26.42 11.35 -0.58
N GLU A 133 -27.47 12.10 -0.27
CA GLU A 133 -28.86 11.78 -0.60
C GLU A 133 -29.15 11.73 -2.11
N HIS A 134 -28.31 12.39 -2.90
CA HIS A 134 -28.38 12.38 -4.36
C HIS A 134 -27.28 11.54 -5.00
N ASN A 135 -26.40 10.91 -4.21
CA ASN A 135 -25.21 10.19 -4.67
C ASN A 135 -24.33 11.07 -5.59
N ARG A 136 -24.13 12.33 -5.20
CA ARG A 136 -23.40 13.34 -5.98
C ARG A 136 -22.35 14.07 -5.16
N PHE A 137 -21.28 14.47 -5.83
CA PHE A 137 -20.31 15.45 -5.34
C PHE A 137 -20.17 16.56 -6.38
N VAL A 138 -20.48 17.79 -5.98
CA VAL A 138 -20.54 18.96 -6.85
C VAL A 138 -19.36 19.85 -6.54
N PHE A 139 -18.70 20.37 -7.58
CA PHE A 139 -17.65 21.36 -7.41
C PHE A 139 -17.52 22.34 -8.56
N ASP A 140 -17.19 23.59 -8.25
CA ASP A 140 -16.97 24.63 -9.25
C ASP A 140 -15.48 24.87 -9.50
N ILE A 141 -15.09 24.99 -10.77
CA ILE A 141 -13.71 25.27 -11.17
C ILE A 141 -13.62 26.66 -11.78
N PRO A 142 -12.67 27.51 -11.36
CA PRO A 142 -12.36 28.75 -12.06
C PRO A 142 -11.61 28.43 -13.36
N CYS A 143 -12.18 28.82 -14.51
CA CYS A 143 -11.60 28.52 -15.82
C CYS A 143 -10.98 29.77 -16.45
N GLU A 144 -9.74 30.06 -16.04
CA GLU A 144 -8.94 31.20 -16.55
C GLU A 144 -8.38 30.95 -17.96
N SER A 145 -8.38 29.70 -18.41
CA SER A 145 -7.85 29.25 -19.69
C SER A 145 -8.90 28.46 -20.47
N ASN A 146 -8.62 28.22 -21.75
CA ASN A 146 -9.50 27.39 -22.58
C ASN A 146 -9.46 25.91 -22.23
N GLU A 147 -8.34 25.46 -21.67
CA GLU A 147 -8.04 24.07 -21.33
C GLU A 147 -7.74 23.97 -19.83
N VAL A 148 -8.55 23.20 -19.10
CA VAL A 148 -8.37 23.00 -17.65
C VAL A 148 -8.31 21.51 -17.34
N HIS A 149 -7.21 21.06 -16.76
CA HIS A 149 -7.06 19.70 -16.25
C HIS A 149 -7.63 19.61 -14.85
N VAL A 150 -8.32 18.52 -14.53
CA VAL A 150 -9.00 18.28 -13.26
C VAL A 150 -8.70 16.87 -12.81
N TYR A 151 -8.30 16.71 -11.56
CA TYR A 151 -8.04 15.40 -10.96
C TYR A 151 -8.61 15.31 -9.55
N TYR A 152 -8.91 14.08 -9.14
CA TYR A 152 -9.35 13.80 -7.78
C TYR A 152 -8.34 14.31 -6.75
N CYS A 153 -7.05 14.04 -6.93
CA CYS A 153 -5.98 14.63 -6.11
C CYS A 153 -4.78 14.97 -6.99
N TYR A 154 -3.71 15.52 -6.40
CA TYR A 154 -2.45 15.78 -7.10
C TYR A 154 -1.99 14.53 -7.86
N PRO A 155 -1.93 14.56 -9.21
CA PRO A 155 -1.51 13.39 -9.95
C PRO A 155 -0.03 13.10 -9.66
N TYR A 156 0.27 11.82 -9.49
CA TYR A 156 1.63 11.29 -9.39
C TYR A 156 1.66 10.03 -10.25
N GLY A 157 2.10 10.20 -11.49
CA GLY A 157 2.18 9.15 -12.48
C GLY A 157 3.63 8.93 -12.95
N PRO A 158 3.79 8.34 -14.14
CA PRO A 158 5.09 8.06 -14.73
C PRO A 158 5.97 9.30 -14.90
N THR A 159 5.38 10.42 -15.34
CA THR A 159 6.11 11.69 -15.54
C THR A 159 6.70 12.21 -14.24
N GLU A 160 5.92 12.21 -13.16
CA GLU A 160 6.38 12.65 -11.84
C GLU A 160 7.43 11.71 -11.26
N LEU A 161 7.27 10.39 -11.45
CA LEU A 161 8.25 9.40 -11.01
C LEU A 161 9.58 9.56 -11.77
N ASP A 162 9.55 9.73 -13.09
CA ASP A 162 10.75 9.90 -13.91
C ASP A 162 11.48 11.21 -13.57
N ALA A 163 10.72 12.30 -13.33
CA ALA A 163 11.30 13.56 -12.85
C ALA A 163 11.95 13.38 -11.47
N PHE A 164 11.30 12.65 -10.56
CA PHE A 164 11.86 12.36 -9.25
C PHE A 164 13.14 11.52 -9.34
N PHE A 165 13.11 10.42 -10.09
CA PHE A 165 14.27 9.57 -10.34
C PHE A 165 15.43 10.35 -10.96
N SER A 166 15.14 11.21 -11.93
CA SER A 166 16.15 12.08 -12.55
C SER A 166 16.82 13.00 -11.54
N SER A 167 16.10 13.41 -10.49
CA SER A 167 16.65 14.28 -9.42
C SER A 167 17.54 13.57 -8.41
N ILE A 168 17.54 12.22 -8.36
CA ILE A 168 18.30 11.43 -7.39
C ILE A 168 19.30 10.45 -8.01
N GLN A 169 19.24 10.23 -9.33
CA GLN A 169 20.03 9.21 -10.02
C GLN A 169 21.55 9.40 -9.91
N ASP A 170 22.02 10.64 -9.70
CA ASP A 170 23.44 10.95 -9.58
C ASP A 170 24.02 10.62 -8.19
N SER A 171 23.18 10.21 -7.23
CA SER A 171 23.65 9.75 -5.92
C SER A 171 24.37 8.41 -6.03
N GLU A 172 25.56 8.29 -5.43
CA GLU A 172 26.32 7.03 -5.40
C GLU A 172 25.58 5.87 -4.70
N PHE A 173 24.59 6.19 -3.85
CA PHE A 173 23.80 5.23 -3.11
C PHE A 173 22.63 4.66 -3.91
N VAL A 174 22.24 5.32 -5.01
CA VAL A 174 21.01 5.03 -5.75
C VAL A 174 21.28 4.06 -6.89
N ARG A 175 20.42 3.04 -7.02
CA ARG A 175 20.31 2.20 -8.21
C ARG A 175 18.85 2.07 -8.60
N ILE A 176 18.52 2.51 -9.80
CA ILE A 176 17.19 2.36 -10.39
C ILE A 176 17.26 1.28 -11.45
N SER A 177 16.33 0.33 -11.40
CA SER A 177 16.23 -0.75 -12.38
C SER A 177 14.78 -1.07 -12.71
N THR A 178 14.57 -1.83 -13.77
CA THR A 178 13.26 -2.45 -14.05
C THR A 178 13.15 -3.70 -13.19
N LEU A 179 12.11 -3.74 -12.34
CA LEU A 179 11.77 -4.90 -11.51
C LEU A 179 11.24 -6.03 -12.40
N THR A 180 10.24 -5.70 -13.21
CA THR A 180 9.59 -6.60 -14.16
C THR A 180 8.84 -5.79 -15.22
N LYS A 181 8.21 -6.47 -16.17
CA LYS A 181 7.16 -5.88 -17.01
C LYS A 181 5.80 -6.21 -16.39
N SER A 182 4.94 -5.22 -16.30
CA SER A 182 3.54 -5.39 -15.90
C SER A 182 2.77 -6.26 -16.89
N GLU A 183 1.53 -6.62 -16.56
CA GLU A 183 0.62 -7.36 -17.46
C GLU A 183 0.45 -6.66 -18.82
N GLY A 184 0.35 -5.34 -18.82
CA GLY A 184 0.29 -4.46 -19.98
C GLY A 184 1.65 -4.17 -20.63
N GLY A 185 2.72 -4.82 -20.20
CA GLY A 185 4.06 -4.73 -20.77
C GLY A 185 4.85 -3.47 -20.38
N ARG A 186 4.39 -2.70 -19.40
CA ARG A 186 5.06 -1.47 -18.94
C ARG A 186 6.18 -1.80 -17.94
N PRO A 187 7.29 -1.06 -17.92
CA PRO A 187 8.37 -1.33 -16.99
C PRO A 187 7.98 -0.92 -15.56
N SER A 188 7.74 -1.91 -14.69
CA SER A 188 7.66 -1.69 -13.25
C SER A 188 9.08 -1.44 -12.70
N LYS A 189 9.23 -0.51 -11.76
CA LYS A 189 10.54 -0.02 -11.31
C LYS A 189 10.90 -0.56 -9.92
N LEU A 190 12.18 -0.78 -9.70
CA LEU A 190 12.79 -1.01 -8.39
C LEU A 190 13.84 0.07 -8.17
N LEU A 191 13.73 0.78 -7.04
CA LEU A 191 14.76 1.69 -6.54
C LEU A 191 15.44 1.03 -5.34
N GLU A 192 16.76 0.89 -5.42
CA GLU A 192 17.62 0.39 -4.35
C GLU A 192 18.45 1.57 -3.81
N ILE A 193 18.51 1.72 -2.48
CA ILE A 193 19.38 2.70 -1.81
C ILE A 193 20.27 1.98 -0.80
N SER A 194 21.58 2.00 -1.04
CA SER A 194 22.56 1.27 -0.25
C SER A 194 23.95 1.89 -0.38
N ASP A 195 24.73 1.85 0.70
CA ASP A 195 26.18 2.16 0.66
C ASP A 195 27.04 0.99 0.18
N LYS A 196 26.43 -0.19 -0.08
CA LYS A 196 27.06 -1.46 -0.49
C LYS A 196 28.18 -1.93 0.44
N ARG A 197 28.21 -1.44 1.68
CA ARG A 197 29.26 -1.71 2.66
C ARG A 197 28.68 -2.41 3.87
N GLY A 198 29.55 -3.13 4.59
CA GLY A 198 29.17 -3.85 5.80
C GLY A 198 28.44 -5.15 5.55
N LYS A 199 28.36 -5.99 6.60
CA LYS A 199 27.59 -7.24 6.63
C LYS A 199 26.54 -7.12 7.73
N GLY A 200 25.44 -7.87 7.59
CA GLY A 200 24.41 -7.96 8.64
C GLY A 200 23.45 -6.76 8.70
N LYS A 201 23.46 -5.87 7.69
CA LYS A 201 22.52 -4.76 7.59
C LYS A 201 21.07 -5.24 7.55
N LYS A 202 20.18 -4.42 8.10
CA LYS A 202 18.73 -4.60 8.06
C LYS A 202 18.21 -4.39 6.65
N GLN A 203 17.26 -5.20 6.22
CA GLN A 203 16.69 -5.15 4.87
C GLN A 203 15.29 -4.55 4.96
N VAL A 204 15.12 -3.34 4.41
CA VAL A 204 13.90 -2.54 4.56
C VAL A 204 13.21 -2.40 3.21
N TRP A 205 11.95 -2.82 3.15
CA TRP A 205 11.15 -2.83 1.92
C TRP A 205 9.98 -1.85 2.02
N TYR A 206 9.77 -1.09 0.94
CA TYR A 206 8.66 -0.19 0.77
C TYR A 206 7.92 -0.50 -0.53
N THR A 207 6.60 -0.67 -0.44
CA THR A 207 5.71 -0.77 -1.59
C THR A 207 4.71 0.37 -1.55
N ALA A 208 4.33 0.88 -2.71
CA ALA A 208 3.27 1.87 -2.83
C ALA A 208 2.40 1.56 -4.04
N ARG A 209 1.15 2.04 -3.98
CA ARG A 209 0.22 2.00 -5.13
C ARG A 209 -0.10 0.57 -5.57
N ALA A 210 -0.30 -0.35 -4.63
CA ALA A 210 -0.97 -1.63 -4.90
C ALA A 210 -2.42 -1.40 -5.35
N HIS A 211 -3.07 -0.37 -4.81
CA HIS A 211 -4.23 0.25 -5.44
C HIS A 211 -3.76 1.51 -6.17
N SER A 212 -3.84 1.48 -7.50
CA SER A 212 -3.23 2.48 -8.36
C SER A 212 -3.72 3.92 -8.15
N GLY A 213 -4.93 4.15 -7.64
CA GLY A 213 -5.45 5.50 -7.42
C GLY A 213 -4.90 6.18 -6.15
N GLU A 214 -4.19 5.44 -5.29
CA GLU A 214 -3.75 5.88 -3.95
C GLU A 214 -2.51 6.77 -3.97
N VAL A 215 -2.60 7.88 -4.71
CA VAL A 215 -1.48 8.76 -5.11
C VAL A 215 -0.65 9.29 -3.95
N THR A 216 -1.23 9.46 -2.76
CA THR A 216 -0.52 9.98 -1.60
C THR A 216 0.63 9.08 -1.17
N GLY A 217 0.51 7.75 -1.35
CA GLY A 217 1.58 6.79 -1.09
C GLY A 217 2.85 7.09 -1.88
N SER A 218 2.74 7.63 -3.10
CA SER A 218 3.90 8.04 -3.91
C SER A 218 4.61 9.27 -3.33
N PHE A 219 3.87 10.25 -2.82
CA PHE A 219 4.47 11.41 -2.15
C PHE A 219 5.12 11.04 -0.80
N VAL A 220 4.50 10.12 -0.04
CA VAL A 220 5.12 9.57 1.18
C VAL A 220 6.44 8.88 0.85
N LEU A 221 6.45 8.00 -0.17
CA LEU A 221 7.65 7.30 -0.64
C LEU A 221 8.74 8.29 -1.07
N GLU A 222 8.38 9.32 -1.83
CA GLU A 222 9.30 10.40 -2.22
C GLU A 222 9.93 11.07 -1.00
N GLY A 223 9.13 11.36 0.03
CA GLY A 223 9.60 11.93 1.30
C GLY A 223 10.60 11.04 2.04
N ILE A 224 10.33 9.73 2.11
CA ILE A 224 11.22 8.73 2.72
C ILE A 224 12.59 8.73 2.01
N VAL A 225 12.57 8.58 0.69
CA VAL A 225 13.79 8.52 -0.13
C VAL A 225 14.61 9.79 0.01
N ARG A 226 13.98 10.97 -0.08
CA ARG A 226 14.68 12.25 0.09
C ARG A 226 15.35 12.36 1.46
N ASN A 227 14.69 11.89 2.52
CA ASN A 227 15.25 11.97 3.86
C ASN A 227 16.42 11.00 4.08
N ILE A 228 16.35 9.78 3.52
CA ILE A 228 17.45 8.81 3.54
C ILE A 228 18.68 9.38 2.81
N LEU A 229 18.49 10.00 1.64
CA LEU A 229 19.58 10.58 0.86
C LEU A 229 20.16 11.85 1.49
N ALA A 230 19.35 12.61 2.23
CA ALA A 230 19.80 13.81 2.93
C ALA A 230 20.67 13.49 4.17
N ASP A 231 20.37 12.42 4.92
CA ASP A 231 21.25 11.88 5.97
C ASP A 231 21.50 10.37 5.75
N PRO A 232 22.51 10.02 4.93
CA PRO A 232 22.81 8.63 4.57
C PRO A 232 23.45 7.81 5.69
N LYS A 233 23.60 8.34 6.92
CA LYS A 233 24.14 7.55 8.06
C LYS A 233 23.31 6.30 8.35
N ILE A 234 22.01 6.36 8.09
CA ILE A 234 21.10 5.20 8.22
C ILE A 234 21.53 4.04 7.30
N LEU A 235 22.20 4.33 6.18
CA LEU A 235 22.72 3.31 5.27
C LEU A 235 23.84 2.48 5.91
N LYS A 236 24.44 2.86 7.04
CA LYS A 236 25.38 1.97 7.75
C LYS A 236 24.66 0.79 8.42
N LYS A 237 23.35 0.92 8.64
CA LYS A 237 22.53 -0.03 9.39
C LYS A 237 21.53 -0.77 8.52
N ALA A 238 21.09 -0.18 7.43
CA ALA A 238 20.04 -0.73 6.58
C ALA A 238 20.31 -0.54 5.09
N ASP A 239 19.78 -1.47 4.29
CA ASP A 239 19.60 -1.37 2.84
C ASP A 239 18.11 -1.21 2.55
N PHE A 240 17.80 -0.39 1.55
CA PHE A 240 16.43 0.03 1.26
C PHE A 240 16.03 -0.36 -0.16
N TYR A 241 14.82 -0.90 -0.29
CA TYR A 241 14.23 -1.32 -1.56
C TYR A 241 12.84 -0.70 -1.69
N PHE A 242 12.57 -0.06 -2.82
CA PHE A 242 11.34 0.67 -3.08
C PHE A 242 10.71 0.21 -4.38
N VAL A 243 9.43 -0.13 -4.31
CA VAL A 243 8.57 -0.42 -5.46
C VAL A 243 7.53 0.69 -5.53
N PRO A 244 7.77 1.76 -6.31
CA PRO A 244 6.94 2.96 -6.27
C PRO A 244 5.53 2.75 -6.83
N PHE A 245 5.40 1.87 -7.83
CA PHE A 245 4.13 1.48 -8.43
C PHE A 245 4.02 -0.04 -8.48
N VAL A 246 3.32 -0.63 -7.51
CA VAL A 246 2.98 -2.05 -7.55
C VAL A 246 2.00 -2.32 -8.70
N ASP A 247 0.91 -1.56 -8.81
CA ASP A 247 0.01 -1.62 -9.98
C ASP A 247 0.44 -0.60 -11.05
N THR A 248 1.49 -0.92 -11.81
CA THR A 248 2.07 -0.01 -12.82
C THR A 248 1.09 0.35 -13.93
N ASP A 249 0.30 -0.61 -14.41
CA ASP A 249 -0.68 -0.35 -15.48
C ASP A 249 -1.86 0.47 -14.99
N GLY A 250 -2.38 0.18 -13.80
CA GLY A 250 -3.46 0.95 -13.20
C GLY A 250 -3.08 2.40 -12.98
N VAL A 251 -1.83 2.68 -12.60
CA VAL A 251 -1.33 4.06 -12.48
C VAL A 251 -1.35 4.75 -13.83
N TRP A 252 -0.83 4.10 -14.88
CA TRP A 252 -0.79 4.69 -16.23
C TRP A 252 -2.19 5.00 -16.77
N LEU A 253 -3.12 4.07 -16.56
CA LEU A 253 -4.48 4.09 -17.11
C LEU A 253 -5.48 4.84 -16.23
N GLY A 254 -5.06 5.34 -15.06
CA GLY A 254 -5.94 6.11 -14.16
C GLY A 254 -6.94 5.26 -13.39
N TYR A 255 -6.64 4.00 -13.09
CA TYR A 255 -7.54 3.14 -12.33
C TYR A 255 -7.52 3.51 -10.84
N TYR A 256 -8.60 3.22 -10.11
CA TYR A 256 -8.53 3.20 -8.65
C TYR A 256 -7.81 1.93 -8.15
N GLY A 257 -8.25 0.75 -8.61
CA GLY A 257 -7.47 -0.49 -8.52
C GLY A 257 -7.69 -1.38 -7.30
N LYS A 258 -8.41 -0.93 -6.26
CA LYS A 258 -8.70 -1.77 -5.08
C LYS A 258 -9.66 -2.92 -5.38
N ASP A 259 -9.39 -4.10 -4.83
CA ASP A 259 -10.15 -5.33 -5.04
C ASP A 259 -10.33 -5.65 -6.55
N ARG A 260 -9.35 -5.28 -7.40
CA ARG A 260 -9.43 -5.41 -8.86
C ARG A 260 -9.15 -6.85 -9.31
N GLU A 261 -10.03 -7.37 -10.16
CA GLU A 261 -9.91 -8.69 -10.81
C GLU A 261 -8.63 -8.83 -11.66
N PRO A 262 -8.10 -10.05 -11.89
CA PRO A 262 -8.57 -11.35 -11.35
C PRO A 262 -8.18 -11.61 -9.89
N ARG A 263 -7.24 -10.83 -9.34
CA ARG A 263 -6.90 -10.82 -7.91
C ARG A 263 -6.29 -9.48 -7.56
N ASP A 264 -6.73 -8.89 -6.47
CA ASP A 264 -6.18 -7.65 -5.96
C ASP A 264 -4.67 -7.76 -5.70
N PHE A 265 -3.90 -6.73 -6.03
CA PHE A 265 -2.44 -6.73 -5.85
C PHE A 265 -2.05 -6.92 -4.37
N ASN A 266 -2.80 -6.33 -3.45
CA ASN A 266 -2.63 -6.52 -2.01
C ASN A 266 -3.41 -7.73 -1.46
N ARG A 267 -3.84 -8.66 -2.32
CA ARG A 267 -4.31 -10.01 -1.97
C ARG A 267 -3.55 -11.09 -2.71
N ASP A 268 -2.51 -10.73 -3.45
CA ASP A 268 -1.74 -11.65 -4.27
C ASP A 268 -0.38 -12.02 -3.65
N TYR A 269 -0.06 -11.48 -2.47
CA TYR A 269 1.11 -11.93 -1.70
C TYR A 269 0.85 -13.33 -1.14
N CYS A 270 1.30 -14.32 -1.88
CA CYS A 270 1.16 -15.73 -1.56
C CYS A 270 2.32 -16.55 -2.16
N LEU A 271 2.26 -17.87 -2.04
CA LEU A 271 3.29 -18.76 -2.59
C LEU A 271 3.26 -18.87 -4.13
N ASP A 272 2.11 -18.56 -4.73
CA ASP A 272 1.88 -18.62 -6.19
C ASP A 272 1.13 -17.35 -6.65
N PRO A 273 1.81 -16.19 -6.69
CA PRO A 273 1.23 -14.94 -7.14
C PRO A 273 0.88 -15.01 -8.63
N ILE A 274 -0.24 -14.38 -9.01
CA ILE A 274 -0.64 -14.30 -10.43
C ILE A 274 -0.26 -12.97 -11.07
N ARG A 275 0.00 -11.94 -10.26
CA ARG A 275 0.44 -10.62 -10.73
C ARG A 275 1.96 -10.65 -10.91
N PRO A 276 2.47 -10.34 -12.11
CA PRO A 276 3.91 -10.39 -12.38
C PRO A 276 4.71 -9.43 -11.50
N GLU A 277 4.12 -8.31 -11.08
CA GLU A 277 4.73 -7.36 -10.16
C GLU A 277 4.93 -7.97 -8.77
N ILE A 278 3.93 -8.68 -8.24
CA ILE A 278 4.02 -9.30 -6.91
C ILE A 278 5.04 -10.44 -6.91
N ASP A 279 5.00 -11.31 -7.93
CA ASP A 279 6.01 -12.36 -8.10
C ASP A 279 7.43 -11.78 -8.16
N ALA A 280 7.63 -10.72 -8.94
CA ALA A 280 8.92 -10.05 -9.06
C ALA A 280 9.38 -9.39 -7.75
N ILE A 281 8.47 -8.86 -6.92
CA ILE A 281 8.81 -8.36 -5.57
C ILE A 281 9.35 -9.51 -4.72
N LEU A 282 8.65 -10.65 -4.69
CA LEU A 282 9.07 -11.80 -3.89
C LEU A 282 10.40 -12.38 -4.39
N GLU A 283 10.63 -12.41 -5.70
CA GLU A 283 11.91 -12.82 -6.27
C GLU A 283 13.04 -11.81 -5.99
N ALA A 284 12.74 -10.51 -6.00
CA ALA A 284 13.69 -9.48 -5.61
C ALA A 284 14.09 -9.61 -4.13
N VAL A 285 13.17 -9.96 -3.23
CA VAL A 285 13.50 -10.28 -1.83
C VAL A 285 14.47 -11.47 -1.76
N ARG A 286 14.23 -12.55 -2.51
CA ARG A 286 15.13 -13.71 -2.52
C ARG A 286 16.52 -13.38 -3.06
N SER A 287 16.57 -12.66 -4.18
CA SER A 287 17.81 -12.43 -4.92
C SER A 287 18.63 -11.22 -4.42
N LYS A 288 17.99 -10.16 -3.93
CA LYS A 288 18.64 -8.91 -3.51
C LYS A 288 18.95 -8.87 -2.02
N SER A 289 18.02 -9.36 -1.20
CA SER A 289 18.17 -9.36 0.26
C SER A 289 18.42 -10.75 0.84
N SER A 290 18.77 -11.73 0.00
CA SER A 290 19.01 -13.12 0.38
C SER A 290 17.84 -13.74 1.17
N GLY A 291 16.61 -13.37 0.81
CA GLY A 291 15.39 -13.81 1.49
C GLY A 291 15.16 -13.17 2.86
N ARG A 292 15.89 -12.11 3.21
CA ARG A 292 15.71 -11.37 4.47
C ARG A 292 14.86 -10.14 4.26
N VAL A 293 13.92 -9.92 5.16
CA VAL A 293 13.20 -8.65 5.31
C VAL A 293 13.09 -8.39 6.81
N ASP A 294 13.64 -7.28 7.28
CA ASP A 294 13.57 -6.88 8.69
C ASP A 294 12.41 -5.91 8.94
N TYR A 295 12.10 -5.06 7.96
CA TYR A 295 10.96 -4.14 8.00
C TYR A 295 10.25 -4.10 6.64
N SER A 296 8.92 -4.05 6.65
CA SER A 296 8.09 -3.86 5.46
C SER A 296 7.10 -2.72 5.68
N PHE A 297 6.93 -1.86 4.67
CA PHE A 297 5.96 -0.78 4.70
C PHE A 297 5.17 -0.75 3.39
N ASP A 298 3.86 -0.89 3.48
CA ASP A 298 2.94 -0.82 2.35
C ASP A 298 2.11 0.46 2.43
N LEU A 299 2.27 1.36 1.46
CA LEU A 299 1.76 2.74 1.51
C LEU A 299 0.45 2.87 0.71
N HIS A 300 -0.63 3.21 1.42
CA HIS A 300 -2.02 3.23 0.94
C HIS A 300 -2.76 4.53 1.27
N ALA A 301 -3.94 4.69 0.67
CA ALA A 301 -4.82 5.85 0.81
C ALA A 301 -6.30 5.48 0.60
N PRO A 302 -7.03 5.04 1.63
CA PRO A 302 -8.33 4.42 1.46
C PRO A 302 -9.49 5.41 1.65
N THR A 303 -9.20 6.65 2.09
CA THR A 303 -10.22 7.61 2.48
C THR A 303 -9.95 9.02 1.95
N PRO A 304 -11.00 9.76 1.53
CA PRO A 304 -10.88 11.16 1.18
C PRO A 304 -10.29 12.01 2.31
N GLY A 305 -10.64 11.69 3.56
CA GLY A 305 -10.19 12.40 4.74
C GLY A 305 -9.96 11.54 5.97
N GLY A 306 -9.48 12.19 7.02
CA GLY A 306 -9.14 11.58 8.32
C GLY A 306 -7.65 11.65 8.66
N PRO A 307 -7.24 11.12 9.81
CA PRO A 307 -5.84 11.05 10.23
C PRO A 307 -5.04 10.00 9.44
N VAL A 308 -3.72 10.13 9.46
CA VAL A 308 -2.83 9.02 9.07
C VAL A 308 -2.89 7.96 10.16
N TYR A 309 -2.88 6.69 9.77
CA TYR A 309 -2.80 5.59 10.73
C TYR A 309 -1.99 4.42 10.18
N LEU A 310 -1.42 3.64 11.09
CA LEU A 310 -0.77 2.38 10.77
C LEU A 310 -1.77 1.23 10.95
N VAL A 311 -1.61 0.19 10.16
CA VAL A 311 -2.27 -1.11 10.36
C VAL A 311 -1.17 -2.15 10.58
N PRO A 312 -1.21 -2.88 11.70
CA PRO A 312 -0.26 -3.94 11.99
C PRO A 312 -0.56 -5.19 11.14
N PRO A 313 0.26 -6.25 11.22
CA PRO A 313 -0.14 -7.58 10.78
C PRO A 313 -1.40 -8.05 11.51
N LYS A 314 -1.86 -9.25 11.17
CA LYS A 314 -3.00 -9.83 11.86
C LYS A 314 -2.76 -9.99 13.36
N LEU A 315 -3.62 -9.37 14.18
CA LEU A 315 -3.48 -9.37 15.64
C LEU A 315 -3.40 -10.79 16.22
N SER A 316 -4.15 -11.73 15.62
CA SER A 316 -4.18 -13.13 16.05
C SER A 316 -2.86 -13.89 15.86
N ILE A 317 -1.84 -13.29 15.24
CA ILE A 317 -0.52 -13.92 15.03
C ILE A 317 0.64 -13.08 15.57
N ILE A 318 0.38 -11.86 16.07
CA ILE A 318 1.41 -10.98 16.62
C ILE A 318 1.64 -11.35 18.09
N SER A 319 2.90 -11.47 18.51
CA SER A 319 3.22 -11.65 19.93
C SER A 319 3.13 -10.34 20.71
N GLU A 320 2.98 -10.43 22.04
CA GLU A 320 2.93 -9.25 22.90
C GLU A 320 4.16 -8.34 22.76
N ASP A 321 5.36 -8.93 22.69
CA ASP A 321 6.61 -8.18 22.52
C ASP A 321 6.65 -7.44 21.17
N GLU A 322 6.23 -8.09 20.10
CA GLU A 322 6.15 -7.45 18.78
C GLU A 322 5.10 -6.36 18.76
N TRP A 323 3.95 -6.56 19.42
CA TRP A 323 2.93 -5.51 19.56
C TRP A 323 3.46 -4.28 20.30
N LYS A 324 4.25 -4.47 21.38
CA LYS A 324 4.93 -3.38 22.06
C LYS A 324 5.86 -2.64 21.10
N GLU A 325 6.60 -3.35 20.25
CA GLU A 325 7.45 -2.76 19.20
C GLU A 325 6.64 -1.97 18.16
N PHE A 326 5.50 -2.50 17.70
CA PHE A 326 4.56 -1.77 16.84
C PHE A 326 4.07 -0.48 17.49
N CYS A 327 3.69 -0.56 18.78
CA CYS A 327 3.22 0.60 19.53
C CYS A 327 4.31 1.67 19.70
N LYS A 328 5.53 1.26 20.06
CA LYS A 328 6.69 2.15 20.16
C LYS A 328 6.95 2.86 18.83
N PHE A 329 6.91 2.13 17.71
CA PHE A 329 7.10 2.71 16.39
C PHE A 329 6.01 3.76 16.09
N ALA A 330 4.74 3.43 16.33
CA ALA A 330 3.62 4.34 16.08
C ALA A 330 3.70 5.60 16.96
N ALA A 331 4.12 5.48 18.22
CA ALA A 331 4.30 6.62 19.12
C ALA A 331 5.44 7.56 18.67
N ILE A 332 6.49 7.03 18.06
CA ILE A 332 7.56 7.84 17.47
C ILE A 332 7.07 8.50 16.18
N LEU A 333 6.33 7.77 15.34
CA LEU A 333 5.74 8.35 14.12
C LEU A 333 4.84 9.54 14.45
N GLU A 334 4.02 9.47 15.50
CA GLU A 334 3.19 10.58 15.97
C GLU A 334 4.04 11.84 16.24
N GLU A 335 5.16 11.71 16.96
CA GLU A 335 6.05 12.81 17.33
C GLU A 335 6.65 13.53 16.11
N PHE A 336 6.99 12.77 15.07
CA PHE A 336 7.56 13.32 13.84
C PHE A 336 6.51 13.61 12.75
N SER A 337 5.24 13.28 12.99
CA SER A 337 4.18 13.54 12.02
C SER A 337 3.88 15.04 11.94
N PRO A 338 3.63 15.58 10.74
CA PRO A 338 3.34 16.99 10.60
C PRO A 338 1.98 17.34 11.19
N GLU A 339 1.85 18.49 11.86
CA GLU A 339 0.57 18.98 12.41
C GLU A 339 -0.55 19.07 11.35
N SER A 340 -0.17 19.30 10.09
CA SER A 340 -1.10 19.32 8.95
C SER A 340 -1.63 17.95 8.56
N CYS A 341 -0.89 16.87 8.80
CA CYS A 341 -1.24 15.49 8.45
C CYS A 341 -0.72 14.53 9.54
N PRO A 342 -1.24 14.64 10.77
CA PRO A 342 -0.70 13.89 11.88
C PRO A 342 -1.05 12.41 11.76
N ALA A 343 -0.25 11.59 12.45
CA ALA A 343 -0.43 10.16 12.59
C ALA A 343 -0.65 9.82 14.07
N PRO A 344 -1.84 10.11 14.64
CA PRO A 344 -2.06 9.99 16.07
C PRO A 344 -1.93 8.54 16.52
N PHE A 345 -1.24 8.33 17.63
CA PHE A 345 -1.07 6.99 18.20
C PHE A 345 -2.43 6.36 18.58
N SER A 346 -3.38 7.20 19.00
CA SER A 346 -4.76 6.78 19.31
C SER A 346 -5.49 6.20 18.10
N GLU A 347 -5.21 6.67 16.88
CA GLU A 347 -5.83 6.16 15.67
C GLU A 347 -5.19 4.84 15.23
N PHE A 348 -3.89 4.66 15.50
CA PHE A 348 -3.26 3.33 15.41
C PHE A 348 -3.94 2.33 16.35
N LEU A 349 -4.20 2.67 17.61
CA LEU A 349 -4.92 1.76 18.52
C LEU A 349 -6.35 1.47 18.04
N LYS A 350 -7.12 2.51 17.69
CA LYS A 350 -8.51 2.38 17.26
C LYS A 350 -8.67 1.56 15.98
N ARG A 351 -7.86 1.86 14.96
CA ARG A 351 -7.98 1.25 13.62
C ARG A 351 -7.08 0.04 13.43
N GLY A 352 -5.92 -0.01 14.08
CA GLY A 352 -5.06 -1.19 14.08
C GLY A 352 -5.71 -2.36 14.82
N ILE A 353 -6.39 -2.09 15.95
CA ILE A 353 -7.12 -3.13 16.70
C ILE A 353 -8.49 -3.41 16.07
N GLY A 354 -9.30 -2.37 15.83
CA GLY A 354 -10.68 -2.53 15.35
C GLY A 354 -10.82 -2.73 13.84
N GLY A 355 -9.92 -2.18 13.03
CA GLY A 355 -9.97 -2.19 11.57
C GLY A 355 -9.37 -3.44 10.93
N ALA A 356 -8.40 -4.09 11.58
CA ALA A 356 -7.90 -5.42 11.18
C ALA A 356 -9.00 -6.49 11.19
N MET A 357 -10.09 -6.29 11.95
CA MET A 357 -11.19 -7.24 12.09
C MET A 357 -12.19 -7.24 10.92
N ASN A 358 -12.19 -6.22 10.05
CA ASN A 358 -13.15 -6.11 8.94
C ASN A 358 -12.68 -6.78 7.64
N TRP A 359 -11.47 -7.36 7.62
CA TRP A 359 -10.92 -8.07 6.48
C TRP A 359 -11.26 -9.54 6.63
N THR A 360 -11.83 -10.17 5.60
CA THR A 360 -12.13 -11.60 5.68
C THR A 360 -10.84 -12.40 5.91
N ASN A 361 -10.89 -13.42 6.77
CA ASN A 361 -9.70 -14.11 7.29
C ASN A 361 -8.72 -14.59 6.20
N ALA A 362 -9.23 -15.09 5.06
CA ALA A 362 -8.40 -15.57 3.95
C ALA A 362 -7.71 -14.43 3.17
N ASN A 363 -8.39 -13.30 3.03
CA ASN A 363 -7.86 -12.14 2.30
C ASN A 363 -6.80 -11.40 3.10
N TYR A 364 -6.92 -11.39 4.43
CA TYR A 364 -6.01 -10.65 5.29
C TYR A 364 -4.63 -11.31 5.43
N ASP A 365 -4.55 -12.63 5.26
CA ASP A 365 -3.30 -13.38 5.28
C ASP A 365 -2.43 -13.12 4.03
N MET A 366 -3.05 -12.63 2.95
CA MET A 366 -2.41 -12.37 1.65
C MET A 366 -2.11 -10.88 1.41
N THR A 367 -2.28 -10.03 2.43
CA THR A 367 -1.82 -8.63 2.36
C THR A 367 -0.30 -8.57 2.46
N ASN A 368 0.32 -7.54 1.89
CA ASN A 368 1.76 -7.31 2.03
C ASN A 368 2.18 -7.42 3.50
N THR A 369 1.51 -6.65 4.36
CA THR A 369 1.82 -6.52 5.79
C THR A 369 1.78 -7.86 6.52
N THR A 370 0.70 -8.63 6.36
CA THR A 370 0.56 -9.93 7.04
C THR A 370 1.47 -10.98 6.41
N PHE A 371 1.59 -11.00 5.07
CA PHE A 371 2.45 -11.95 4.38
C PHE A 371 3.92 -11.74 4.75
N PHE A 372 4.43 -10.51 4.71
CA PHE A 372 5.84 -10.23 5.01
C PHE A 372 6.17 -10.52 6.48
N TYR A 373 5.25 -10.24 7.40
CA TYR A 373 5.39 -10.66 8.80
C TYR A 373 5.46 -12.20 8.90
N ARG A 374 4.53 -12.93 8.27
CA ARG A 374 4.47 -14.40 8.33
C ARG A 374 5.58 -15.13 7.58
N ALA A 375 6.06 -14.56 6.48
CA ALA A 375 7.00 -15.18 5.55
C ALA A 375 8.45 -14.74 5.77
N TYR A 376 8.67 -13.54 6.34
CA TYR A 376 10.02 -13.03 6.65
C TYR A 376 10.28 -12.66 8.13
N GLY A 377 9.26 -12.57 8.99
CA GLY A 377 9.41 -12.14 10.38
C GLY A 377 9.65 -10.64 10.49
N ALA A 378 9.28 -9.90 9.44
CA ALA A 378 9.51 -8.46 9.34
C ALA A 378 8.53 -7.70 10.21
N LEU A 379 9.01 -6.62 10.86
CA LEU A 379 8.12 -5.62 11.45
C LEU A 379 7.42 -4.89 10.29
N SER A 380 6.19 -5.29 10.01
CA SER A 380 5.48 -4.96 8.77
C SER A 380 4.30 -4.05 9.04
N PHE A 381 4.14 -3.00 8.25
CA PHE A 381 3.08 -2.01 8.46
C PHE A 381 2.37 -1.69 7.15
N THR A 382 1.05 -1.54 7.19
CA THR A 382 0.37 -0.70 6.21
C THR A 382 0.30 0.71 6.76
N LEU A 383 0.69 1.72 5.98
CA LEU A 383 0.43 3.12 6.27
C LEU A 383 -0.76 3.58 5.42
N GLU A 384 -1.79 4.08 6.08
CA GLU A 384 -3.01 4.59 5.44
C GLU A 384 -3.04 6.11 5.57
N THR A 385 -3.10 6.82 4.43
CA THR A 385 -3.07 8.29 4.38
C THR A 385 -4.33 8.88 3.73
N PRO A 386 -4.81 10.05 4.17
CA PRO A 386 -5.93 10.74 3.53
C PRO A 386 -5.52 11.50 2.25
N TYR A 387 -6.43 11.66 1.30
CA TYR A 387 -6.20 12.47 0.07
C TYR A 387 -6.38 13.98 0.27
N HIS A 388 -7.25 14.42 1.18
CA HIS A 388 -7.75 15.81 1.14
C HIS A 388 -7.72 16.53 2.48
N ARG A 389 -8.61 16.20 3.44
CA ARG A 389 -8.69 16.90 4.74
C ARG A 389 -8.70 15.92 5.89
N GLY A 390 -8.08 16.27 7.00
CA GLY A 390 -8.25 15.52 8.23
C GLY A 390 -9.60 15.77 8.86
N GLU A 391 -10.54 14.83 8.78
CA GLU A 391 -11.76 14.88 9.58
C GLU A 391 -11.38 14.84 11.07
N GLY A 392 -11.87 15.81 11.86
CA GLY A 392 -11.49 15.96 13.28
C GLY A 392 -10.07 16.50 13.53
N MET A 393 -9.33 16.89 12.49
CA MET A 393 -8.03 17.56 12.59
C MET A 393 -8.18 19.05 12.23
N SER A 394 -7.10 19.80 12.05
CA SER A 394 -7.10 21.26 11.77
C SER A 394 -7.98 21.74 10.60
N GLY A 395 -8.64 20.83 9.87
CA GLY A 395 -9.50 21.12 8.72
C GLY A 395 -8.71 21.54 7.48
N LYS A 396 -7.37 21.56 7.59
CA LYS A 396 -6.47 21.98 6.53
C LYS A 396 -6.57 21.03 5.34
N VAL A 397 -6.61 21.62 4.15
CA VAL A 397 -6.47 20.89 2.88
C VAL A 397 -5.00 20.50 2.68
N LEU A 398 -4.78 19.22 2.45
CA LEU A 398 -3.46 18.63 2.33
C LEU A 398 -2.80 18.97 1.00
N GLU A 399 -1.50 19.14 1.05
CA GLU A 399 -0.63 19.44 -0.10
C GLU A 399 0.44 18.35 -0.27
N PRO A 400 1.07 18.22 -1.45
CA PRO A 400 2.13 17.25 -1.71
C PRO A 400 3.23 17.18 -0.64
N ASN A 401 3.60 18.34 -0.09
CA ASN A 401 4.62 18.43 0.94
C ASN A 401 4.16 17.89 2.31
N ASP A 402 2.86 17.88 2.60
CA ASP A 402 2.34 17.33 3.85
C ASP A 402 2.55 15.79 3.87
N TRP A 403 2.28 15.08 2.76
CA TRP A 403 2.58 13.64 2.67
C TRP A 403 4.07 13.33 2.65
N ARG A 404 4.90 14.15 2.00
CA ARG A 404 6.37 14.00 2.07
C ARG A 404 6.88 14.11 3.51
N LYS A 405 6.28 14.98 4.32
CA LYS A 405 6.60 15.09 5.76
C LYS A 405 6.14 13.87 6.56
N VAL A 406 5.04 13.22 6.19
CA VAL A 406 4.69 11.90 6.76
C VAL A 406 5.78 10.86 6.44
N GLY A 407 6.31 10.87 5.21
CA GLY A 407 7.46 10.03 4.84
C GLY A 407 8.73 10.33 5.63
N HIS A 408 8.98 11.61 5.93
CA HIS A 408 10.04 12.01 6.86
C HIS A 408 9.82 11.40 8.25
N GLY A 409 8.61 11.52 8.81
CA GLY A 409 8.29 10.94 10.12
C GLY A 409 8.48 9.43 10.19
N LEU A 410 8.11 8.70 9.13
CA LEU A 410 8.40 7.26 9.02
C LEU A 410 9.90 6.95 9.03
N THR A 411 10.70 7.81 8.38
CA THR A 411 12.15 7.63 8.35
C THR A 411 12.78 7.86 9.71
N GLU A 412 12.31 8.86 10.46
CA GLU A 412 12.77 9.12 11.84
C GLU A 412 12.35 8.00 12.80
N ALA A 413 11.12 7.50 12.69
CA ALA A 413 10.66 6.34 13.46
C ALA A 413 11.53 5.10 13.21
N LEU A 414 11.89 4.85 11.95
CA LEU A 414 12.81 3.77 11.60
C LEU A 414 14.22 4.01 12.14
N ARG A 415 14.76 5.24 12.06
CA ARG A 415 16.07 5.58 12.65
C ARG A 415 16.10 5.29 14.15
N ALA A 416 15.08 5.72 14.87
CA ALA A 416 14.95 5.49 16.31
C ALA A 416 14.88 3.98 16.63
N SER A 417 14.11 3.21 15.86
CA SER A 417 14.02 1.76 16.00
C SER A 417 15.38 1.06 15.75
N LEU A 418 16.09 1.44 14.67
CA LEU A 418 17.42 0.92 14.34
C LEU A 418 18.52 1.35 15.33
N ASP A 419 18.29 2.41 16.10
CA ASP A 419 19.16 2.87 17.18
C ASP A 419 18.85 2.18 18.52
N GLY A 420 17.77 1.39 18.62
CA GLY A 420 17.29 0.86 19.89
C GLY A 420 16.74 1.95 20.84
N LYS A 421 16.46 3.14 20.32
CA LYS A 421 15.93 4.29 21.07
C LYS A 421 14.41 4.29 21.01
N LEU A 422 13.80 3.26 21.59
CA LEU A 422 12.36 3.10 21.60
C LEU A 422 11.77 3.82 22.81
N LYS A 423 10.66 4.54 22.60
CA LYS A 423 9.96 5.29 23.65
C LYS A 423 9.32 4.33 24.65
N GLU A 424 9.35 4.65 25.94
CA GLU A 424 8.51 3.95 26.91
C GLU A 424 7.03 4.29 26.63
N ILE A 425 6.19 3.26 26.68
CA ILE A 425 4.76 3.37 26.40
C ILE A 425 3.98 3.16 27.71
N GLY A 426 2.90 3.93 27.91
CA GLY A 426 2.11 3.90 29.16
C GLY A 426 0.94 2.91 29.13
N GLU A 427 0.18 2.85 30.24
CA GLU A 427 -0.93 1.91 30.53
C GLU A 427 -1.98 1.72 29.41
N THR A 428 -2.14 2.69 28.51
CA THR A 428 -3.08 2.57 27.37
C THR A 428 -2.65 1.48 26.38
N VAL A 429 -1.35 1.21 26.27
CA VAL A 429 -0.84 0.09 25.47
C VAL A 429 -1.10 -1.24 26.17
N ASP A 430 -1.01 -1.28 27.49
CA ASP A 430 -1.33 -2.49 28.28
C ASP A 430 -2.79 -2.89 28.12
N ARG A 431 -3.73 -1.94 27.95
CA ARG A 431 -5.12 -2.26 27.56
C ARG A 431 -5.26 -2.76 26.12
N GLY A 432 -4.40 -2.31 25.21
CA GLY A 432 -4.30 -2.91 23.87
C GLY A 432 -3.76 -4.34 23.94
N ILE A 433 -2.85 -4.60 24.90
CA ILE A 433 -2.41 -5.95 25.27
C ILE A 433 -3.54 -6.72 25.93
N ASP A 434 -4.44 -6.12 26.72
CA ASP A 434 -5.61 -6.80 27.26
C ASP A 434 -6.56 -7.33 26.16
N ILE A 435 -6.63 -6.60 25.04
CA ILE A 435 -7.37 -7.04 23.83
C ILE A 435 -6.61 -8.15 23.08
N LEU A 436 -5.27 -8.19 23.17
CA LEU A 436 -4.45 -9.31 22.67
C LEU A 436 -4.44 -10.51 23.65
N SER A 437 -4.64 -10.25 24.94
CA SER A 437 -4.67 -11.19 26.06
C SER A 437 -6.08 -11.76 26.30
N GLU A 438 -7.07 -11.31 25.52
CA GLU A 438 -8.12 -12.19 25.03
C GLU A 438 -7.51 -13.27 24.10
N TRP A 439 -6.76 -14.19 24.72
CA TRP A 439 -6.18 -15.44 24.20
C TRP A 439 -6.58 -15.78 22.75
N HIS A 440 -5.64 -15.66 21.81
CA HIS A 440 -5.88 -16.03 20.41
C HIS A 440 -5.64 -17.51 20.14
N LEU A 441 -6.70 -18.25 20.37
CA LEU A 441 -7.07 -19.40 19.58
C LEU A 441 -7.57 -18.91 18.20
N VAL A 442 -6.75 -18.99 17.14
CA VAL A 442 -7.11 -18.42 15.82
C VAL A 442 -8.43 -19.02 15.26
N ARG A 443 -8.76 -20.25 15.66
CA ARG A 443 -10.13 -20.80 15.80
C ARG A 443 -10.12 -22.05 16.68
N SER A 444 -10.99 -22.14 17.68
CA SER A 444 -11.53 -23.42 18.16
C SER A 444 -13.02 -23.26 18.38
N PRO A 445 -13.80 -24.34 18.25
CA PRO A 445 -15.17 -24.32 18.71
C PRO A 445 -15.15 -24.27 20.24
N SER A 446 -15.25 -23.07 20.81
CA SER A 446 -15.72 -22.70 22.17
C SER A 446 -15.34 -23.58 23.39
N LYS A 447 -14.44 -24.57 23.26
CA LYS A 447 -14.23 -25.65 24.24
C LYS A 447 -12.77 -26.10 24.41
N VAL A 448 -11.81 -25.56 23.66
CA VAL A 448 -10.38 -25.88 23.88
C VAL A 448 -9.88 -25.22 25.16
N LYS A 449 -9.42 -26.04 26.11
CA LYS A 449 -8.67 -25.60 27.30
C LYS A 449 -7.20 -26.01 27.15
N LEU A 450 -6.30 -25.07 27.47
CA LEU A 450 -4.87 -25.29 27.59
C LEU A 450 -4.52 -25.44 29.07
N SER A 451 -3.71 -26.44 29.44
CA SER A 451 -3.06 -26.51 30.75
C SER A 451 -1.55 -26.63 30.57
N GLU A 452 -0.78 -25.84 31.32
CA GLU A 452 0.69 -25.84 31.33
C GLU A 452 1.27 -26.71 32.45
N ALA A 453 0.65 -27.86 32.73
CA ALA A 453 1.16 -28.77 33.75
C ALA A 453 2.22 -29.71 33.15
N ASP A 454 3.41 -29.74 33.74
CA ASP A 454 4.49 -30.70 33.49
C ASP A 454 5.05 -30.76 32.06
N GLU A 455 5.63 -29.65 31.56
CA GLU A 455 6.37 -29.61 30.26
C GLU A 455 5.60 -30.21 29.08
N THR A 456 4.27 -30.19 29.22
CA THR A 456 3.34 -30.87 28.35
C THR A 456 2.23 -29.90 28.01
N LEU A 457 1.95 -29.74 26.72
CA LEU A 457 0.78 -29.01 26.28
C LEU A 457 -0.37 -29.99 26.07
N GLU A 458 -1.36 -29.94 26.94
CA GLU A 458 -2.58 -30.74 26.82
C GLU A 458 -3.71 -29.89 26.23
N ILE A 459 -4.21 -30.32 25.07
CA ILE A 459 -5.39 -29.73 24.42
C ILE A 459 -6.58 -30.60 24.82
N GLU A 460 -7.30 -30.20 25.86
CA GLU A 460 -8.49 -30.92 26.31
C GLU A 460 -9.75 -30.47 25.58
N SER A 461 -10.37 -31.45 24.94
CA SER A 461 -11.69 -31.43 24.29
C SER A 461 -11.86 -30.42 23.16
N VAL A 462 -11.75 -30.91 21.93
CA VAL A 462 -12.36 -30.24 20.78
C VAL A 462 -13.58 -31.05 20.36
N GLU A 463 -14.78 -30.63 20.79
CA GLU A 463 -16.01 -31.15 20.17
C GLU A 463 -16.25 -30.35 18.89
N VAL A 464 -15.51 -30.70 17.83
CA VAL A 464 -15.61 -30.04 16.53
C VAL A 464 -16.76 -30.66 15.75
N LYS A 465 -17.94 -30.05 15.80
CA LYS A 465 -18.95 -30.23 14.74
C LYS A 465 -18.77 -29.14 13.69
N ALA A 466 -17.64 -29.12 12.99
CA ALA A 466 -17.38 -28.15 11.94
C ALA A 466 -17.10 -28.85 10.60
N LYS A 467 -17.82 -28.43 9.56
CA LYS A 467 -17.41 -28.67 8.17
C LYS A 467 -16.37 -27.62 7.79
N GLY A 468 -15.08 -27.95 7.86
CA GLY A 468 -13.97 -27.11 7.35
C GLY A 468 -12.65 -27.25 8.15
N ASP A 469 -11.54 -26.89 7.51
CA ASP A 469 -10.16 -26.96 8.04
C ASP A 469 -10.00 -26.24 9.39
N SER A 470 -9.27 -26.87 10.32
CA SER A 470 -8.89 -26.33 11.63
C SER A 470 -7.36 -26.29 11.77
N PHE A 471 -6.84 -25.20 12.32
CA PHE A 471 -5.40 -25.00 12.51
C PHE A 471 -5.11 -24.65 13.96
N VAL A 472 -4.10 -25.31 14.55
CA VAL A 472 -3.58 -25.03 15.88
C VAL A 472 -2.10 -24.67 15.74
N TRP A 473 -1.74 -23.46 16.16
CA TRP A 473 -0.37 -22.95 16.15
C TRP A 473 0.20 -22.97 17.56
N LEU A 474 1.38 -23.57 17.73
CA LEU A 474 2.05 -23.69 19.03
C LEU A 474 3.53 -23.31 18.87
N ALA A 475 4.02 -22.42 19.72
CA ALA A 475 5.43 -22.02 19.75
C ALA A 475 6.02 -22.35 21.13
N SER A 476 7.23 -22.91 21.17
CA SER A 476 7.92 -23.22 22.43
C SER A 476 9.38 -22.73 22.39
N ASN A 477 9.86 -22.23 23.53
CA ASN A 477 11.24 -21.80 23.73
C ASN A 477 12.10 -22.86 24.44
N ALA A 478 11.57 -24.07 24.67
CA ALA A 478 12.26 -25.15 25.38
C ALA A 478 13.31 -25.87 24.51
N VAL A 479 14.35 -26.41 25.17
CA VAL A 479 15.33 -27.32 24.56
C VAL A 479 14.78 -28.74 24.67
N CYS A 480 14.59 -29.43 23.54
CA CYS A 480 14.08 -30.81 23.54
C CYS A 480 14.88 -31.71 22.59
N GLU A 481 15.08 -32.96 23.01
CA GLU A 481 15.65 -34.01 22.15
C GLU A 481 14.57 -34.82 21.42
N THR A 482 13.37 -34.87 21.99
CA THR A 482 12.21 -35.56 21.42
C THR A 482 10.99 -34.66 21.48
N VAL A 483 10.13 -34.77 20.47
CA VAL A 483 8.77 -34.25 20.52
C VAL A 483 7.84 -35.44 20.38
N SER A 484 7.06 -35.71 21.43
CA SER A 484 6.05 -36.77 21.41
C SER A 484 4.66 -36.17 21.26
N PHE A 485 3.87 -36.83 20.43
CA PHE A 485 2.48 -36.49 20.13
C PHE A 485 1.61 -37.65 20.56
N ASP A 486 0.92 -37.52 21.69
CA ASP A 486 -0.12 -38.47 22.08
C ASP A 486 -1.46 -37.93 21.65
N TYR A 487 -2.32 -38.82 21.17
CA TYR A 487 -3.69 -38.45 20.88
C TYR A 487 -4.71 -39.50 21.32
N GLU A 488 -5.93 -39.03 21.57
CA GLU A 488 -7.12 -39.87 21.64
C GLU A 488 -8.13 -39.34 20.63
N LEU A 489 -8.50 -40.18 19.66
CA LEU A 489 -9.52 -39.89 18.66
C LEU A 489 -10.79 -40.71 18.94
N GLU A 490 -11.87 -40.03 19.27
CA GLU A 490 -13.22 -40.59 19.32
C GLU A 490 -13.99 -40.08 18.09
N GLY A 491 -13.89 -40.76 16.94
CA GLY A 491 -14.58 -40.38 15.70
C GLY A 491 -13.74 -40.57 14.44
N THR A 492 -13.96 -39.73 13.42
CA THR A 492 -13.19 -39.77 12.17
C THR A 492 -12.49 -38.44 11.90
N ILE A 493 -11.35 -38.49 11.20
CA ILE A 493 -10.62 -37.33 10.69
C ILE A 493 -10.21 -37.62 9.26
N ARG A 494 -10.16 -36.60 8.39
CA ARG A 494 -9.71 -36.79 6.99
C ARG A 494 -8.19 -36.75 6.90
N GLN A 495 -7.58 -35.75 7.54
CA GLN A 495 -6.15 -35.56 7.51
C GLN A 495 -5.69 -34.84 8.78
N CYS A 496 -4.59 -35.28 9.36
CA CYS A 496 -3.88 -34.55 10.39
C CYS A 496 -2.42 -34.36 9.94
N GLN A 497 -1.89 -33.16 10.09
CA GLN A 497 -0.53 -32.82 9.73
C GLN A 497 0.16 -32.13 10.91
N LEU A 498 1.28 -32.70 11.36
CA LEU A 498 2.19 -32.08 12.30
C LEU A 498 3.38 -31.52 11.51
N SER A 499 3.74 -30.26 11.75
CA SER A 499 4.89 -29.61 11.15
C SER A 499 5.82 -29.09 12.23
N LEU A 500 7.07 -29.53 12.20
CA LEU A 500 8.09 -29.25 13.22
C LEU A 500 9.26 -28.48 12.62
N LYS A 501 9.85 -27.56 13.40
CA LYS A 501 11.03 -26.82 12.97
C LYS A 501 11.87 -26.21 14.08
N GLU A 502 13.19 -26.39 14.03
CA GLU A 502 14.16 -25.68 14.86
C GLU A 502 14.31 -24.20 14.43
N VAL A 503 14.34 -23.29 15.39
CA VAL A 503 14.52 -21.84 15.20
C VAL A 503 15.84 -21.37 15.84
N GLY A 504 16.54 -20.45 15.16
CA GLY A 504 17.82 -19.89 15.64
C GLY A 504 17.69 -18.96 16.84
N ALA A 505 18.83 -18.43 17.31
CA ALA A 505 18.91 -17.56 18.50
C ALA A 505 18.18 -16.21 18.37
N SER A 506 17.79 -15.81 17.16
CA SER A 506 16.96 -14.64 16.86
C SER A 506 15.53 -15.06 16.52
N ASN A 507 14.52 -14.26 16.87
CA ASN A 507 13.11 -14.37 16.46
C ASN A 507 12.86 -14.33 14.93
N ALA A 508 13.90 -14.53 14.11
CA ALA A 508 13.81 -14.75 12.69
C ALA A 508 12.92 -15.97 12.40
N LEU A 509 12.12 -15.86 11.35
CA LEU A 509 11.41 -17.02 10.85
C LEU A 509 12.38 -18.14 10.52
N PRO A 510 11.94 -19.38 10.73
CA PRO A 510 12.78 -20.47 10.39
C PRO A 510 12.87 -20.51 8.85
N THR A 511 14.07 -20.44 8.29
CA THR A 511 14.33 -20.61 6.84
C THR A 511 14.44 -22.10 6.51
N GLY A 512 13.92 -22.56 5.36
CA GLY A 512 13.82 -23.99 4.99
C GLY A 512 12.41 -24.62 5.10
N ARG A 513 12.24 -25.84 4.63
CA ARG A 513 10.94 -26.57 4.73
C ARG A 513 10.69 -27.01 6.16
N PHE A 514 9.44 -26.93 6.62
CA PHE A 514 9.01 -27.69 7.80
C PHE A 514 9.13 -29.18 7.47
N GLU A 515 9.52 -29.97 8.45
CA GLU A 515 9.27 -31.40 8.35
C GLU A 515 7.79 -31.62 8.64
N THR A 516 7.05 -32.02 7.60
CA THR A 516 5.61 -32.27 7.70
C THR A 516 5.37 -33.76 7.79
N TYR A 517 4.61 -34.14 8.81
CA TYR A 517 4.22 -35.50 9.11
C TYR A 517 2.72 -35.60 8.89
N ASN A 518 2.30 -36.38 7.88
CA ASN A 518 0.92 -36.80 7.79
C ASN A 518 0.70 -37.86 8.88
N LEU A 519 -0.13 -37.53 9.85
CA LEU A 519 -0.46 -38.43 10.95
C LEU A 519 -1.66 -39.27 10.51
N GLU A 520 -1.46 -40.58 10.39
CA GLU A 520 -2.53 -41.54 10.25
C GLU A 520 -3.13 -41.75 11.64
N LEU A 521 -4.30 -41.15 11.87
CA LEU A 521 -5.01 -41.29 13.14
C LEU A 521 -6.10 -42.34 12.98
N ASP A 522 -6.09 -43.36 13.82
CA ASP A 522 -7.17 -44.33 13.96
C ASP A 522 -8.04 -44.02 15.19
N ALA A 523 -9.21 -44.66 15.28
CA ALA A 523 -10.16 -44.49 16.39
C ALA A 523 -9.72 -45.21 17.69
N SER A 524 -8.42 -45.28 17.92
CA SER A 524 -7.77 -45.84 19.12
C SER A 524 -6.78 -44.82 19.68
N SER A 525 -6.48 -44.92 20.98
CA SER A 525 -5.41 -44.11 21.58
C SER A 525 -4.07 -44.57 21.04
N THR A 526 -3.34 -43.66 20.40
CA THR A 526 -2.08 -43.99 19.73
C THR A 526 -1.09 -42.86 20.01
N SER A 527 0.19 -43.22 20.17
CA SER A 527 1.27 -42.27 20.39
C SER A 527 2.18 -42.26 19.18
N PHE A 528 2.52 -41.06 18.71
CA PHE A 528 3.51 -40.82 17.67
C PHE A 528 4.67 -40.09 18.31
N GLU A 529 5.83 -40.74 18.39
CA GLU A 529 7.05 -40.12 18.88
C GLU A 529 8.00 -39.84 17.73
N LYS A 530 8.51 -38.60 17.66
CA LYS A 530 9.58 -38.26 16.73
C LYS A 530 10.82 -37.83 17.51
N SER A 531 11.87 -38.63 17.37
CA SER A 531 13.23 -38.20 17.69
C SER A 531 13.71 -37.23 16.60
N ALA A 532 14.05 -36.01 17.00
CA ALA A 532 14.72 -35.04 16.16
C ALA A 532 16.17 -34.91 16.62
N GLU A 533 17.09 -34.50 15.74
CA GLU A 533 18.43 -34.10 16.20
C GLU A 533 18.27 -32.91 17.15
N LYS A 534 18.82 -33.04 18.36
CA LYS A 534 18.81 -32.09 19.49
C LYS A 534 18.48 -30.64 19.10
N MET A 535 17.22 -30.23 19.28
CA MET A 535 16.72 -28.90 18.89
C MET A 535 16.79 -27.92 20.08
N LYS A 536 17.43 -26.77 19.90
CA LYS A 536 17.59 -25.78 20.99
C LYS A 536 16.36 -24.89 21.22
N ARG A 537 15.56 -24.64 20.18
CA ARG A 537 14.29 -23.88 20.19
C ARG A 537 13.45 -24.31 18.99
N PHE A 538 12.12 -24.42 19.10
CA PHE A 538 11.31 -24.97 18.00
C PHE A 538 9.88 -24.38 17.88
N ARG A 539 9.28 -24.48 16.68
CA ARG A 539 7.86 -24.17 16.44
C ARG A 539 7.12 -25.42 15.97
N VAL A 540 5.86 -25.55 16.41
CA VAL A 540 4.96 -26.66 16.07
C VAL A 540 3.70 -26.11 15.42
N LEU A 541 3.40 -26.57 14.21
CA LEU A 541 2.14 -26.30 13.54
C LEU A 541 1.35 -27.59 13.42
N LEU A 542 0.11 -27.59 13.91
CA LEU A 542 -0.82 -28.70 13.76
C LEU A 542 -1.99 -28.28 12.87
N ARG A 543 -2.21 -29.02 11.79
CA ARG A 543 -3.34 -28.86 10.88
C ARG A 543 -4.25 -30.09 10.97
N ILE A 544 -5.54 -29.86 11.16
CA ILE A 544 -6.57 -30.90 11.29
C ILE A 544 -7.67 -30.62 10.26
N ASP A 545 -7.90 -31.55 9.35
CA ASP A 545 -8.98 -31.51 8.35
C ASP A 545 -10.00 -32.63 8.58
N GLY A 546 -11.28 -32.28 8.50
CA GLY A 546 -12.39 -33.23 8.45
C GLY A 546 -12.67 -33.97 9.75
N LEU A 547 -12.35 -33.39 10.92
CA LEU A 547 -12.66 -33.99 12.22
C LEU A 547 -14.17 -34.04 12.46
N ASN A 548 -14.68 -35.24 12.74
CA ASN A 548 -16.04 -35.55 13.14
C ASN A 548 -16.01 -36.44 14.38
N GLY A 549 -15.91 -35.83 15.55
CA GLY A 549 -15.63 -36.52 16.81
C GLY A 549 -14.92 -35.64 17.83
N LYS A 550 -14.23 -36.28 18.77
CA LYS A 550 -13.32 -35.62 19.71
C LYS A 550 -11.89 -36.02 19.42
N LEU A 551 -10.99 -35.05 19.49
CA LEU A 551 -9.54 -35.27 19.45
C LEU A 551 -8.93 -34.62 20.69
N ARG A 552 -8.26 -35.41 21.53
CA ARG A 552 -7.38 -34.91 22.59
C ARG A 552 -5.95 -35.03 22.09
N ILE A 553 -5.15 -33.99 22.28
CA ILE A 553 -3.75 -33.95 21.86
C ILE A 553 -2.89 -33.59 23.06
N LYS A 554 -1.82 -34.34 23.24
CA LYS A 554 -0.80 -34.07 24.25
C LYS A 554 0.55 -33.98 23.55
N LEU A 555 1.13 -32.80 23.55
CA LEU A 555 2.47 -32.56 23.02
C LEU A 555 3.46 -32.52 24.18
N ARG A 556 4.40 -33.46 24.21
CA ARG A 556 5.48 -33.47 25.21
C ARG A 556 6.80 -33.16 24.55
N TYR A 557 7.62 -32.40 25.26
CA TYR A 557 8.96 -32.02 24.83
C TYR A 557 9.86 -32.02 26.07
N PRO A 558 10.39 -33.18 26.50
CA PRO A 558 11.15 -33.27 27.75
C PRO A 558 12.34 -32.30 27.69
N ALA A 559 12.42 -31.41 28.68
CA ALA A 559 13.55 -30.52 28.80
C ALA A 559 14.82 -31.33 29.07
N VAL A 560 15.88 -31.06 28.30
CA VAL A 560 17.20 -31.55 28.68
C VAL A 560 17.73 -30.63 29.78
N ASN A 561 17.86 -31.15 31.00
CA ASN A 561 18.53 -30.45 32.12
C ASN A 561 19.95 -30.01 31.76
#